data_AF-A0A9D8W509-F1
#
_entry.id   AF-A0A9D8W509-F1
#
_cell.length_a   1.000
_cell.length_b   1.000
_cell.length_c   1.000
_cell.angle_alpha   90.00
_cell.angle_beta   90.00
_cell.angle_gamma   90.00
#
_symmetry.space_group_name_H-M   'P 1'
#
loop_
_entity.id
_entity.type
_entity.pdbx_description
1 polymer ?
#
loop_
_entity_poly.entity_id
_entity_poly.type
_entity_poly.pdbx_seq_one_letter_code
_entity_poly.pdbx_strand_id
1 'polypeptide(L)'
;MKKASASAVMDLNFALWRMGFEAQSVIAMRTMGAAGFWNHSDLENQMMVREKQVALAKGTAGAARALMRGESPASIMLEAVKPMQKKTGANARRLTKRGPRIPGLVG
;
A
#
# COMPACT_ATOMS: atom_id res chain seq x y z
N MET A 1 -8.63 -24.14 13.85
CA MET A 1 -7.99 -23.33 12.79
C MET A 1 -8.32 -23.95 11.44
N LYS A 2 -8.85 -23.18 10.50
CA LYS A 2 -9.30 -23.68 9.18
C LYS A 2 -8.09 -24.00 8.28
N LYS A 3 -8.25 -24.95 7.36
CA LYS A 3 -7.28 -25.16 6.27
C LYS A 3 -7.35 -23.97 5.30
N ALA A 4 -6.22 -23.63 4.68
CA ALA A 4 -6.21 -22.58 3.67
C ALA A 4 -7.01 -23.03 2.44
N SER A 5 -8.02 -22.24 2.06
CA SER A 5 -8.73 -22.39 0.80
C SER A 5 -7.82 -21.93 -0.35
N ALA A 6 -7.94 -22.57 -1.52
CA ALA A 6 -7.26 -22.13 -2.74
C ALA A 6 -7.55 -20.65 -3.05
N SER A 7 -8.81 -20.20 -2.84
CA SER A 7 -9.20 -18.80 -3.02
C SER A 7 -8.47 -17.84 -2.08
N ALA A 8 -8.33 -18.19 -0.80
CA ALA A 8 -7.64 -17.33 0.18
C ALA A 8 -6.15 -17.18 -0.13
N VAL A 9 -5.52 -18.25 -0.64
CA VAL A 9 -4.12 -18.21 -1.09
C VAL A 9 -3.98 -17.37 -2.35
N MET A 10 -4.90 -17.52 -3.32
CA MET A 10 -4.92 -16.70 -4.53
C MET A 10 -5.12 -15.22 -4.21
N ASP A 11 -6.06 -14.89 -3.32
CA ASP A 11 -6.33 -13.51 -2.89
C ASP A 11 -5.11 -12.88 -2.21
N LEU A 12 -4.44 -13.64 -1.33
CA LEU A 12 -3.22 -13.19 -0.67
C LEU A 12 -2.11 -12.94 -1.69
N ASN A 13 -1.87 -13.88 -2.60
CA ASN A 13 -0.87 -13.74 -3.64
C ASN A 13 -1.16 -12.53 -4.53
N PHE A 14 -2.40 -12.37 -4.97
CA PHE A 14 -2.80 -11.22 -5.79
C PHE A 14 -2.63 -9.90 -5.04
N ALA A 15 -2.99 -9.85 -3.76
CA ALA A 15 -2.79 -8.67 -2.92
C ALA A 15 -1.32 -8.29 -2.79
N LEU A 16 -0.44 -9.28 -2.58
CA LEU A 16 1.01 -9.09 -2.51
C LEU A 16 1.61 -8.62 -3.84
N TRP A 17 1.24 -9.27 -4.95
CA TRP A 17 1.68 -8.89 -6.30
C TRP A 17 1.28 -7.46 -6.64
N ARG A 18 0.00 -7.12 -6.42
CA ARG A 18 -0.52 -5.77 -6.66
C ARG A 18 0.19 -4.73 -5.80
N MET A 19 0.37 -5.03 -4.51
CA MET A 19 1.06 -4.12 -3.59
C MET A 19 2.52 -3.93 -4.00
N GLY A 20 3.21 -4.98 -4.44
CA GLY A 20 4.57 -4.91 -4.96
C GLY A 20 4.68 -4.00 -6.18
N PHE A 21 3.78 -4.18 -7.16
CA PHE A 21 3.72 -3.31 -8.34
C PHE A 21 3.46 -1.85 -7.98
N GLU A 22 2.41 -1.59 -7.19
CA GLU A 22 2.06 -0.23 -6.74
C GLU A 22 3.21 0.40 -5.94
N ALA A 23 3.93 -0.38 -5.12
CA ALA A 23 5.10 0.10 -4.36
C ALA A 23 6.25 0.50 -5.28
N GLN A 24 6.55 -0.28 -6.32
CA GLN A 24 7.58 0.08 -7.30
C GLN A 24 7.22 1.37 -8.05
N SER A 25 5.96 1.54 -8.45
CA SER A 25 5.50 2.79 -9.07
C SER A 25 5.67 3.99 -8.14
N VAL A 26 5.32 3.84 -6.86
CA VAL A 26 5.50 4.88 -5.84
C VAL A 26 6.97 5.25 -5.67
N ILE A 27 7.87 4.26 -5.59
CA ILE A 27 9.31 4.50 -5.49
C ILE A 27 9.79 5.28 -6.71
N ALA A 28 9.46 4.82 -7.92
CA ALA A 28 9.86 5.48 -9.16
C ALA A 28 9.37 6.94 -9.21
N MET A 29 8.10 7.20 -8.93
CA MET A 29 7.54 8.56 -8.93
C MET A 29 8.17 9.46 -7.87
N ARG A 30 8.50 8.94 -6.69
CA ARG A 30 9.17 9.71 -5.64
C ARG A 30 10.63 10.01 -5.99
N THR A 31 11.34 9.06 -6.58
CA THR A 31 12.69 9.29 -7.10
C THR A 31 12.68 10.34 -8.20
N MET A 32 11.74 10.26 -9.14
CA MET A 32 11.54 11.31 -10.16
C MET A 32 11.19 12.67 -9.55
N GLY A 33 10.38 12.69 -8.48
CA GLY A 33 10.04 13.92 -7.76
C GLY A 33 11.25 14.58 -7.10
N ALA A 34 12.11 13.78 -6.45
CA ALA A 34 13.36 14.26 -5.87
C ALA A 34 14.34 14.78 -6.95
N ALA A 35 14.31 14.18 -8.14
CA ALA A 35 15.09 14.63 -9.30
C ALA A 35 14.45 15.80 -10.07
N GLY A 36 13.28 16.31 -9.64
CA GLY A 36 12.60 17.44 -10.25
C GLY A 36 11.70 17.12 -11.45
N PHE A 37 11.57 15.86 -11.83
CA PHE A 37 10.75 15.40 -12.97
C PHE A 37 9.29 15.08 -12.60
N TRP A 38 8.93 15.15 -11.32
CA TRP A 38 7.57 14.84 -10.85
C TRP A 38 7.10 15.84 -9.79
N ASN A 39 5.81 16.15 -9.78
CA ASN A 39 5.24 17.04 -8.78
C ASN A 39 5.14 16.34 -7.40
N HIS A 40 5.80 16.91 -6.39
CA HIS A 40 5.82 16.44 -4.99
C HIS A 40 5.28 17.53 -4.04
N SER A 41 4.79 17.14 -2.86
CA SER A 41 4.28 18.05 -1.83
C SER A 41 5.06 17.85 -0.55
N ASP A 42 5.52 18.96 0.04
CA ASP A 42 6.37 18.95 1.25
C ASP A 42 5.67 18.34 2.49
N LEU A 43 4.33 18.35 2.52
CA LEU A 43 3.54 17.77 3.62
C LEU A 43 3.48 16.22 3.60
N GLU A 44 3.92 15.56 2.52
CA GLU A 44 3.81 14.11 2.39
C GLU A 44 4.72 13.32 3.34
N ASN A 45 5.91 13.85 3.65
CA ASN A 45 6.86 13.14 4.51
C ASN A 45 6.35 13.04 5.95
N GLN A 46 5.66 14.07 6.45
CA GLN A 46 5.10 14.08 7.80
C GLN A 46 3.91 13.11 7.94
N MET A 47 3.07 13.02 6.91
CA MET A 47 1.93 12.10 6.90
C MET A 47 2.36 10.63 6.82
N MET A 48 3.49 10.33 6.16
CA MET A 48 3.96 8.97 5.91
C MET A 48 4.20 8.14 7.19
N VAL A 49 4.80 8.72 8.24
CA VAL A 49 5.08 7.99 9.48
C VAL A 49 3.79 7.59 10.18
N ARG A 50 2.85 8.54 10.29
CA ARG A 50 1.52 8.30 10.88
C ARG A 50 0.72 7.27 10.08
N GLU A 51 0.74 7.36 8.75
CA GLU A 51 0.03 6.40 7.90
C GLU A 51 0.55 4.96 8.06
N LYS A 52 1.87 4.77 8.20
CA LYS A 52 2.49 3.46 8.42
C LYS A 52 2.09 2.85 9.77
N GLN A 53 2.17 3.63 10.85
CA GLN A 53 1.79 3.18 12.20
C GLN A 53 0.31 2.80 12.27
N VAL A 54 -0.58 3.63 11.70
CA VAL A 54 -2.02 3.35 11.67
C VAL A 54 -2.32 2.11 10.83
N ALA A 55 -1.65 1.92 9.69
CA ALA A 55 -1.82 0.73 8.87
C ALA A 55 -1.40 -0.55 9.60
N LEU A 56 -0.25 -0.51 10.31
CA LEU A 56 0.24 -1.62 11.12
C LEU A 56 -0.76 -1.97 12.22
N ALA A 57 -1.20 -0.99 13.02
CA ALA A 57 -2.16 -1.23 14.10
C ALA A 57 -3.48 -1.85 13.58
N LYS A 58 -3.98 -1.35 12.43
CA LYS A 58 -5.17 -1.92 11.78
C LYS A 58 -4.94 -3.34 11.28
N GLY A 59 -3.75 -3.62 10.72
CA GLY A 59 -3.37 -4.95 10.23
C GLY A 59 -3.28 -5.95 11.37
N THR A 60 -2.57 -5.60 12.46
CA THR A 60 -2.47 -6.42 13.67
C THR A 60 -3.85 -6.71 14.26
N ALA A 61 -4.72 -5.70 14.38
CA ALA A 61 -6.07 -5.90 14.89
C ALA A 61 -6.94 -6.75 13.94
N GLY A 62 -6.77 -6.63 12.62
CA GLY A 62 -7.45 -7.46 11.63
C GLY A 62 -7.03 -8.93 11.74
N ALA A 63 -5.72 -9.18 11.78
CA ALA A 63 -5.13 -10.50 11.94
C ALA A 63 -5.55 -11.16 13.26
N ALA A 64 -5.51 -10.42 14.39
CA ALA A 64 -5.95 -10.92 15.69
C ALA A 64 -7.42 -11.36 15.67
N ARG A 65 -8.31 -10.56 15.07
CA ARG A 65 -9.73 -10.94 14.91
C ARG A 65 -9.91 -12.17 14.03
N ALA A 66 -9.16 -12.31 12.94
CA ALA A 66 -9.20 -13.49 12.08
C ALA A 66 -8.69 -14.75 12.81
N LEU A 67 -7.63 -14.60 13.61
CA LEU A 67 -7.11 -15.67 14.45
C LEU A 67 -8.15 -16.13 15.48
N MET A 68 -8.80 -15.19 16.19
CA MET A 68 -9.86 -15.50 17.15
C MET A 68 -11.06 -16.23 16.52
N ARG A 69 -11.38 -15.92 15.25
CA ARG A 69 -12.40 -16.64 14.46
C ARG A 69 -11.94 -18.01 13.95
N GLY A 70 -10.70 -18.40 14.24
CA GLY A 70 -10.11 -19.65 13.80
C GLY A 70 -9.90 -19.72 12.28
N GLU A 71 -9.72 -18.59 11.61
CA GLU A 71 -9.50 -18.53 10.16
C GLU A 71 -8.22 -19.26 9.73
N SER A 72 -8.07 -19.46 8.41
CA SER A 72 -6.87 -20.09 7.87
C SER A 72 -5.66 -19.15 7.94
N PRO A 73 -4.42 -19.68 7.98
CA PRO A 73 -3.21 -18.84 7.97
C PRO A 73 -3.17 -17.83 6.81
N ALA A 74 -3.57 -18.23 5.61
CA ALA A 74 -3.62 -17.34 4.45
C ALA A 74 -4.64 -16.20 4.63
N SER A 75 -5.81 -16.49 5.19
CA SER A 75 -6.84 -15.49 5.50
C SER A 75 -6.38 -14.52 6.61
N ILE A 76 -5.69 -15.02 7.63
CA ILE A 76 -5.12 -14.20 8.70
C ILE A 76 -4.07 -13.23 8.12
N MET A 77 -3.17 -13.74 7.28
CA MET A 77 -2.17 -12.93 6.59
C MET A 77 -2.82 -11.90 5.67
N LEU A 78 -3.87 -12.28 4.94
CA LEU A 78 -4.61 -11.38 4.08
C LEU A 78 -5.21 -10.21 4.89
N GLU A 79 -5.80 -10.46 6.05
CA GLU A 79 -6.27 -9.39 6.96
C GLU A 79 -5.14 -8.51 7.49
N ALA A 80 -3.96 -9.08 7.74
CA ALA A 80 -2.79 -8.32 8.18
C ALA A 80 -2.32 -7.31 7.11
N VAL A 81 -2.30 -7.72 5.83
CA VAL A 81 -1.74 -6.92 4.73
C VAL A 81 -2.75 -5.99 4.07
N LYS A 82 -4.06 -6.24 4.19
CA LYS A 82 -5.14 -5.42 3.60
C LYS A 82 -4.98 -3.90 3.85
N PRO A 83 -4.65 -3.42 5.06
CA PRO A 83 -4.46 -1.99 5.30
C PRO A 83 -3.25 -1.41 4.55
N MET A 84 -2.16 -2.18 4.44
CA MET A 84 -0.97 -1.78 3.69
C MET A 84 -1.28 -1.67 2.19
N GLN A 85 -1.92 -2.69 1.62
CA GLN A 85 -2.35 -2.70 0.22
C GLN A 85 -3.20 -1.46 -0.11
N LYS A 86 -4.21 -1.15 0.71
CA LYS A 86 -5.06 0.05 0.51
C LYS A 86 -4.25 1.34 0.52
N LYS A 87 -3.25 1.45 1.40
CA LYS A 87 -2.41 2.65 1.50
C LYS A 87 -1.43 2.77 0.35
N THR A 88 -0.80 1.68 -0.08
CA THR A 88 0.10 1.67 -1.25
C THR A 88 -0.67 2.08 -2.51
N GLY A 89 -1.84 1.51 -2.76
CA GLY A 89 -2.68 1.90 -3.90
C GLY A 89 -3.17 3.34 -3.83
N ALA A 90 -3.57 3.83 -2.64
CA ALA A 90 -3.92 5.24 -2.46
C ALA A 90 -2.73 6.17 -2.72
N ASN A 91 -1.51 5.75 -2.35
CA ASN A 91 -0.29 6.52 -2.59
C ASN A 91 0.04 6.59 -4.08
N ALA A 92 0.04 5.44 -4.76
CA ALA A 92 0.25 5.37 -6.21
C ALA A 92 -0.73 6.29 -6.94
N ARG A 93 -2.03 6.22 -6.62
CA ARG A 93 -3.06 7.10 -7.22
C ARG A 93 -2.80 8.59 -6.99
N ARG A 94 -2.40 8.99 -5.78
CA ARG A 94 -2.10 10.41 -5.48
C ARG A 94 -0.89 10.90 -6.24
N LEU A 95 0.19 10.12 -6.29
CA LEU A 95 1.39 10.48 -7.05
C LEU A 95 1.09 10.53 -8.55
N THR A 96 0.37 9.56 -9.09
CA THR A 96 -0.09 9.58 -10.49
C THR A 96 -0.90 10.83 -10.79
N LYS A 97 -1.84 11.23 -9.91
CA LYS A 97 -2.65 12.44 -10.08
C LYS A 97 -1.82 13.73 -10.15
N ARG A 98 -0.65 13.76 -9.51
CA ARG A 98 0.23 14.95 -9.56
C ARG A 98 1.00 15.07 -10.87
N GLY A 99 1.29 13.95 -11.51
CA GLY A 99 1.90 13.91 -12.84
C GLY A 99 3.36 14.40 -12.90
N PRO A 100 3.98 14.23 -14.08
CA PRO A 100 5.31 14.75 -14.37
C PRO A 100 5.35 16.27 -14.25
N ARG A 101 6.51 16.81 -13.88
CA ARG A 101 6.80 18.23 -13.98
C ARG A 101 7.44 18.49 -15.33
N ILE A 102 6.78 19.24 -16.21
CA ILE A 102 7.33 19.63 -17.51
C ILE A 102 7.92 21.05 -17.38
N PRO A 103 9.25 21.22 -17.50
CA PRO A 103 9.85 22.55 -17.55
C PRO A 103 9.32 23.31 -18.79
N GLY A 104 8.65 24.45 -18.57
CA GLY A 104 8.16 25.33 -19.65
C GLY A 104 6.64 25.33 -19.91
N LEU A 105 5.84 24.53 -19.18
CA LEU A 105 4.37 24.49 -19.31
C LEU A 105 3.61 25.05 -18.09
N VAL A 106 4.28 25.83 -17.25
CA VAL A 106 3.66 26.56 -16.14
C VAL A 106 3.80 28.05 -16.42
N GLY A 107 2.74 28.63 -16.99
CA GLY A 107 2.40 30.05 -16.92
C GLY A 107 1.31 30.23 -15.88
#